data_AF-A0A7C7IXU8-F1
#
_entry.id   AF-A0A7C7IXU8-F1
#
_cell.length_a   1.000
_cell.length_b   1.000
_cell.length_c   1.000
_cell.angle_alpha   90.00
_cell.angle_beta   90.00
_cell.angle_gamma   90.00
#
_symmetry.space_group_name_H-M   'P 1'
#
loop_
_entity.id
_entity.type
_entity.pdbx_description
1 polymer ?
#
loop_
_entity_poly.entity_id
_entity_poly.type
_entity_poly.pdbx_seq_one_letter_code
_entity_poly.pdbx_strand_id
1 'polypeptide(L)'
;MENTTHITVTHLCKQYEVTEELFTKFHDTGLIQITVQETQPCIAITSIHKVEKMIRLHKDLKVNPEGIDIILNLLGRIDNLSSEVSVLQQKLHIYSED
;
A
#
# COMPACT_ATOMS: atom_id res chain seq x y z
N MET A 1 -15.00 -18.59 3.91
CA MET A 1 -14.58 -17.71 5.02
C MET A 1 -13.10 -17.49 4.81
N GLU A 2 -12.69 -16.32 4.34
CA GLU A 2 -11.26 -16.02 4.17
C GLU A 2 -10.62 -15.97 5.56
N ASN A 3 -9.65 -16.85 5.83
CA ASN A 3 -8.79 -16.74 6.99
C ASN A 3 -7.89 -15.52 6.77
N THR A 4 -8.38 -14.33 7.10
CA THR A 4 -7.57 -13.13 7.11
C THR A 4 -6.62 -13.25 8.29
N THR A 5 -5.39 -13.71 8.05
CA THR A 5 -4.35 -13.71 9.05
C THR A 5 -3.97 -12.25 9.33
N HIS A 6 -3.89 -11.87 10.61
CA HIS A 6 -3.59 -10.51 11.05
C HIS A 6 -2.23 -10.44 11.74
N ILE A 7 -1.56 -9.29 11.66
CA ILE A 7 -0.31 -9.00 12.37
C ILE A 7 -0.52 -7.79 13.26
N THR A 8 0.01 -7.82 14.48
CA THR A 8 -0.14 -6.73 15.45
C THR A 8 0.69 -5.52 15.02
N VAL A 9 0.15 -4.31 15.24
CA VAL A 9 0.86 -3.06 14.94
C VAL A 9 2.16 -2.97 15.73
N THR A 10 2.17 -3.43 16.99
CA THR A 10 3.37 -3.48 17.83
C THR A 10 4.47 -4.38 17.23
N HIS A 11 4.12 -5.48 16.55
CA HIS A 11 5.10 -6.29 15.82
C HIS A 11 5.70 -5.53 14.63
N LEU A 12 4.86 -4.85 13.85
CA LEU A 12 5.31 -4.05 12.70
C LEU A 12 6.18 -2.87 13.14
N CYS A 13 5.85 -2.21 14.25
CA CYS A 13 6.66 -1.13 14.82
C CYS A 13 8.09 -1.60 15.13
N LYS A 14 8.24 -2.80 15.70
CA LYS A 14 9.56 -3.40 15.96
C LYS A 14 10.28 -3.78 14.67
N GLN A 15 9.58 -4.41 13.73
CA GLN A 15 10.16 -4.90 12.49
C GLN A 15 10.67 -3.78 11.58
N TYR A 16 9.92 -2.68 11.49
CA TYR A 16 10.25 -1.57 10.60
C TYR A 16 10.91 -0.38 11.31
N GLU A 17 11.10 -0.48 12.63
CA GLU A 17 11.65 0.59 13.48
C GLU A 17 10.88 1.90 13.32
N VAL A 18 9.56 1.82 13.50
CA VAL A 18 8.62 2.96 13.42
C VAL A 18 7.71 2.99 14.64
N THR A 19 6.96 4.07 14.81
CA THR A 19 6.05 4.28 15.95
C THR A 19 4.61 3.89 15.63
N GLU A 20 3.84 3.53 16.66
CA GLU A 20 2.39 3.28 16.52
C GLU A 20 1.64 4.53 16.01
N GLU A 21 2.10 5.73 16.37
CA GLU A 21 1.53 6.99 15.88
C GLU A 21 1.56 7.11 14.34
N LEU A 22 2.60 6.57 13.69
CA LEU A 22 2.67 6.54 12.23
C LEU A 22 1.55 5.68 11.64
N PHE A 23 1.29 4.52 12.23
CA PHE A 23 0.19 3.64 11.82
C PHE A 23 -1.17 4.29 12.08
N THR A 24 -1.35 5.00 13.18
CA THR A 24 -2.57 5.78 13.44
C THR A 24 -2.78 6.84 12.36
N LYS A 25 -1.74 7.59 11.98
CA LYS A 25 -1.84 8.58 10.88
C LYS A 25 -2.20 7.93 9.54
N PHE A 26 -1.62 6.77 9.25
CA PHE A 26 -1.97 5.99 8.06
C PHE A 26 -3.41 5.47 8.10
N HIS A 27 -3.92 5.13 9.27
CA HIS A 27 -5.31 4.75 9.44
C HIS A 27 -6.25 5.95 9.24
N ASP A 28 -5.94 7.08 9.84
CA ASP A 28 -6.77 8.30 9.79
C ASP A 28 -6.85 8.92 8.39
N THR A 29 -5.80 8.74 7.59
CA THR A 29 -5.78 9.10 6.16
C THR A 29 -6.53 8.10 5.28
N GLY A 30 -7.03 6.98 5.83
CA GLY A 30 -7.69 5.91 5.10
C GLY A 30 -6.73 5.03 4.29
N LEU A 31 -5.42 5.19 4.45
CA LEU A 31 -4.41 4.44 3.72
C LEU A 31 -4.34 2.97 4.14
N ILE A 32 -4.63 2.67 5.41
CA ILE A 32 -4.69 1.30 5.94
C ILE A 32 -5.90 1.15 6.85
N GLN A 33 -6.31 -0.09 7.07
CA GLN A 33 -7.32 -0.44 8.07
C GLN A 33 -6.65 -1.11 9.26
N ILE A 34 -6.98 -0.65 10.46
CA ILE A 34 -6.50 -1.22 11.72
C ILE A 34 -7.72 -1.78 12.45
N THR A 35 -7.68 -3.07 12.74
CA THR A 35 -8.73 -3.79 13.47
C THR A 35 -8.21 -4.19 14.83
N VAL A 36 -9.03 -4.12 15.88
CA VAL A 36 -8.64 -4.60 17.21
C VAL A 36 -9.01 -6.08 17.33
N GLN A 37 -8.01 -6.93 17.58
CA GLN A 37 -8.19 -8.35 17.93
C GLN A 37 -7.64 -8.60 19.32
N GLU A 38 -8.43 -9.21 20.20
CA GLU A 38 -8.00 -9.56 21.57
C GLU A 38 -7.28 -8.39 22.27
N THR A 39 -7.84 -7.18 22.13
CA THR A 39 -7.34 -5.89 22.65
C THR A 39 -6.07 -5.32 22.01
N GLN A 40 -5.53 -5.94 20.96
CA GLN A 40 -4.38 -5.42 20.23
C GLN A 40 -4.76 -4.85 18.85
N PRO A 41 -4.23 -3.69 18.45
CA PRO A 41 -4.39 -3.17 17.09
C PRO A 41 -3.63 -4.06 16.11
N CYS A 42 -4.32 -4.46 15.04
CA CYS A 42 -3.84 -5.43 14.06
C CYS A 42 -4.15 -4.97 12.63
N ILE A 43 -3.31 -5.39 11.70
CA ILE A 43 -3.46 -5.13 10.26
C ILE A 43 -3.54 -6.48 9.52
N ALA A 44 -4.40 -6.56 8.51
CA ALA A 44 -4.51 -7.74 7.67
C ALA A 44 -3.21 -8.00 6.89
N ILE A 45 -2.77 -9.27 6.81
CA ILE A 45 -1.56 -9.65 6.07
C ILE A 45 -1.61 -9.24 4.60
N THR A 46 -2.80 -9.25 4.00
CA THR A 46 -3.03 -8.81 2.62
C THR A 46 -2.64 -7.34 2.38
N SER A 47 -2.59 -6.52 3.43
CA SER A 47 -2.22 -5.11 3.36
C SER A 47 -0.72 -4.84 3.62
N ILE A 48 0.06 -5.85 3.98
CA ILE A 48 1.47 -5.68 4.40
C ILE A 48 2.34 -5.09 3.29
N HIS A 49 2.14 -5.53 2.05
CA HIS A 49 2.89 -4.97 0.93
C HIS A 49 2.61 -3.46 0.74
N LYS A 50 1.38 -3.01 1.02
CA LYS A 50 1.05 -1.58 0.99
C LYS A 50 1.72 -0.83 2.14
N VAL A 51 1.69 -1.40 3.34
CA VAL A 51 2.36 -0.86 4.54
C VAL A 51 3.87 -0.69 4.28
N GLU A 52 4.54 -1.69 3.72
CA GLU A 52 5.98 -1.61 3.40
C GLU A 52 6.30 -0.48 2.43
N LYS A 53 5.51 -0.33 1.37
CA LYS A 53 5.67 0.80 0.43
C LYS A 53 5.54 2.14 1.14
N MET A 54 4.53 2.29 2.00
CA MET A 54 4.28 3.53 2.75
C MET A 54 5.42 3.85 3.73
N ILE A 55 5.90 2.84 4.47
CA ILE A 55 7.03 2.99 5.39
C ILE A 55 8.29 3.40 4.64
N ARG A 56 8.58 2.79 3.48
CA ARG A 56 9.73 3.17 2.64
C ARG A 56 9.63 4.62 2.16
N LEU A 57 8.46 5.05 1.66
CA LEU A 57 8.24 6.45 1.26
C LEU A 57 8.46 7.42 2.44
N HIS A 58 8.03 7.04 3.64
CA HIS A 58 8.23 7.86 4.82
C HIS A 58 9.70 7.90 5.28
N LYS A 59 10.38 6.74 5.38
CA LYS A 59 11.76 6.64 5.88
C LYS A 59 12.78 7.17 4.87
N ASP A 60 12.65 6.79 3.60
CA ASP A 60 13.67 7.08 2.58
C ASP A 60 13.50 8.48 2.00
N LEU A 61 12.25 8.90 1.77
CA LEU A 61 11.93 10.15 1.08
C LEU A 61 11.36 11.23 2.00
N LYS A 62 11.21 10.95 3.31
CA LYS A 62 10.68 11.89 4.33
C LYS A 62 9.29 12.44 3.97
N VAL A 63 8.49 11.65 3.26
CA VAL A 63 7.14 12.06 2.84
C VAL A 63 6.17 11.90 4.02
N ASN A 64 5.31 12.88 4.24
CA ASN A 64 4.24 12.80 5.23
C ASN A 64 3.10 11.86 4.78
N PRO A 65 2.24 11.39 5.70
CA PRO A 65 1.10 10.52 5.35
C PRO A 65 0.19 11.07 4.24
N GLU A 66 -0.10 12.37 4.24
CA GLU A 66 -0.92 13.01 3.20
C GLU A 66 -0.21 12.99 1.83
N GLY A 67 1.09 13.24 1.80
CA GLY A 67 1.89 13.13 0.59
C GLY A 67 2.00 11.69 0.10
N ILE A 68 2.07 10.71 1.01
CA ILE A 68 2.06 9.29 0.65
C ILE A 68 0.74 8.91 -0.03
N ASP A 69 -0.40 9.40 0.44
CA ASP A 69 -1.70 9.17 -0.22
C ASP A 69 -1.72 9.69 -1.65
N ILE A 70 -1.29 10.94 -1.85
CA ILE A 70 -1.18 11.55 -3.18
C ILE A 70 -0.26 10.71 -4.07
N ILE A 71 0.93 10.32 -3.59
CA ILE A 71 1.89 9.53 -4.36
C ILE A 71 1.30 8.16 -4.74
N LEU A 72 0.65 7.46 -3.80
CA LEU A 72 0.05 6.16 -4.09
C LEU A 72 -1.08 6.27 -5.12
N ASN A 73 -1.90 7.33 -5.05
CA ASN A 73 -2.92 7.60 -6.05
C ASN A 73 -2.30 7.83 -7.44
N LEU A 74 -1.25 8.67 -7.51
CA LEU A 74 -0.55 8.96 -8.76
C LEU A 74 0.13 7.72 -9.35
N LEU A 75 0.77 6.90 -8.53
CA LEU A 75 1.36 5.63 -8.95
C LEU A 75 0.28 4.70 -9.52
N GLY A 76 -0.88 4.57 -8.87
CA GLY A 76 -1.99 3.78 -9.39
C GLY A 76 -2.50 4.28 -10.75
N ARG A 77 -2.53 5.60 -10.96
CA ARG A 77 -2.88 6.20 -12.27
C ARG A 77 -1.83 5.87 -13.33
N ILE A 78 -0.54 5.93 -12.99
CA ILE A 78 0.56 5.60 -13.91
C ILE A 78 0.51 4.10 -14.28
N ASP A 79 0.26 3.23 -13.32
CA ASP A 79 0.14 1.79 -13.55
C ASP A 79 -1.03 1.47 -14.49
N ASN A 80 -2.18 2.11 -14.28
CA ASN A 80 -3.36 1.97 -15.15
C ASN A 80 -3.08 2.44 -16.58
N LEU A 81 -2.48 3.63 -16.75
CA LEU A 81 -2.13 4.16 -18.06
C LEU A 81 -1.11 3.28 -18.77
N SER A 82 -0.11 2.78 -18.04
CA SER A 82 0.91 1.87 -18.59
C SER A 82 0.28 0.56 -19.07
N SER A 83 -0.66 0.00 -18.29
CA SER A 83 -1.42 -1.19 -18.68
C SER A 83 -2.25 -0.96 -19.95
N GLU A 84 -2.93 0.18 -20.05
CA GLU A 84 -3.70 0.55 -21.24
C GLU A 84 -2.80 0.65 -22.49
N VAL A 85 -1.66 1.34 -22.37
CA VAL A 85 -0.68 1.44 -23.45
C VAL A 85 -0.18 0.06 -23.88
N SER A 86 0.16 -0.82 -22.93
CA SER A 86 0.60 -2.19 -23.26
C SER A 86 -0.49 -2.99 -23.99
N VAL A 87 -1.75 -2.88 -23.57
CA VAL A 87 -2.87 -3.54 -24.26
C VAL A 87 -3.06 -3.00 -25.67
N LEU A 88 -2.96 -1.69 -25.86
CA LEU A 88 -3.06 -1.06 -27.18
C LEU A 88 -1.91 -1.48 -28.10
N GLN A 89 -0.68 -1.53 -27.58
CA GLN A 89 0.49 -2.01 -28.33
C GLN A 89 0.35 -3.48 -28.74
N GLN A 90 -0.15 -4.33 -27.84
CA GLN A 90 -0.40 -5.74 -28.15
C GLN A 90 -1.44 -5.88 -29.27
N LYS A 91 -2.54 -5.11 -29.23
CA LYS A 91 -3.54 -5.11 -30.29
C LYS A 91 -2.96 -4.65 -31.62
N LEU A 92 -2.21 -3.56 -31.64
CA LEU A 92 -1.56 -3.06 -32.85
C LEU A 92 -0.59 -4.08 -33.45
N HIS A 93 0.17 -4.77 -32.61
CA HIS A 93 1.09 -5.81 -33.07
C HIS A 93 0.35 -6.95 -33.79
N ILE A 94 -0.77 -7.43 -33.22
CA ILE A 94 -1.61 -8.46 -33.86
C ILE A 94 -2.08 -8.00 -35.25
N TYR A 95 -2.54 -6.77 -35.41
CA TYR A 95 -2.98 -6.25 -36.70
C TYR A 95 -1.86 -5.98 -37.72
N SER A 96 -0.61 -5.89 -37.26
CA SER A 96 0.56 -5.64 -38.13
C SER A 96 1.25 -6.92 -38.62
N GLU A 97 0.87 -8.08 -38.08
CA GLU A 97 1.36 -9.39 -38.51
C GLU A 97 0.41 -10.12 -39.48
N ASP A 98 -0.74 -9.50 -39.80
CA ASP A 98 -1.62 -9.83 -40.94
C ASP A 98 -1.31 -8.90 -42.15
#